data_AF-A0A2V8WFT6-F1
#
_entry.id   AF-A0A2V8WFT6-F1
#
_cell.length_a   1.000
_cell.length_b   1.000
_cell.length_c   1.000
_cell.angle_alpha   90.00
_cell.angle_beta   90.00
_cell.angle_gamma   90.00
#
_symmetry.space_group_name_H-M   'P 1'
#
loop_
_entity.id
_entity.type
_entity.pdbx_description
1 polymer ?
#
loop_
_entity_poly.entity_id
_entity_poly.type
_entity_poly.pdbx_seq_one_letter_code
_entity_poly.pdbx_strand_id
1 'polypeptide(L)'
;MARGWESKDVEAQVAETEEPKQKGGGGQKTPEQLMREQSRKDLQLSRTRIANDLASATHPNHRKSLEAALAHLDKKIADLN
;
A
#
# COMPACT_ATOMS: atom_id res chain seq x y z
N MET A 1 22.44 -6.62 -0.66
CA MET A 1 21.49 -5.56 -0.26
C MET A 1 20.11 -5.84 -0.85
N ALA A 2 19.53 -7.01 -0.53
CA ALA A 2 18.16 -7.33 -0.92
C ALA A 2 17.24 -6.43 -0.08
N ARG A 3 16.76 -5.35 -0.69
CA ARG A 3 15.85 -4.40 -0.05
C ARG A 3 14.54 -5.13 0.16
N GLY A 4 14.28 -5.49 1.42
CA GLY A 4 13.22 -6.37 1.86
C GLY A 4 11.87 -6.04 1.24
N TRP A 5 11.29 -7.06 0.60
CA TRP A 5 9.84 -7.25 0.48
C TRP A 5 9.30 -7.83 1.79
N GLU A 6 9.80 -7.31 2.91
CA GLU A 6 9.32 -7.68 4.22
C GLU A 6 8.67 -6.41 4.71
N SER A 7 7.33 -6.39 4.59
CA SER A 7 6.48 -6.35 5.77
C SER A 7 7.28 -6.08 7.05
N LYS A 8 7.79 -4.86 7.17
CA LYS A 8 7.94 -4.27 8.47
C LYS A 8 6.56 -3.73 8.71
N ASP A 9 5.74 -4.60 9.29
CA ASP A 9 4.62 -4.25 10.13
C ASP A 9 4.96 -2.93 10.81
N VAL A 10 4.53 -1.84 10.20
CA VAL A 10 4.42 -0.56 10.86
C VAL A 10 3.16 -0.74 11.70
N GLU A 11 3.37 -1.42 12.81
CA GLU A 11 2.60 -1.29 14.03
C GLU A 11 2.81 0.16 14.54
N ALA A 12 2.52 1.16 13.70
CA ALA A 12 2.44 2.55 14.14
C ALA A 12 1.02 2.77 14.61
N GLN A 13 0.83 2.43 15.88
CA GLN A 13 0.19 3.31 16.84
C GLN A 13 -1.11 3.94 16.32
N VAL A 14 -2.18 3.14 16.30
CA VAL A 14 -3.52 3.68 16.57
C VAL A 14 -3.86 3.39 18.03
N ALA A 15 -2.88 3.58 18.91
CA ALA A 15 -2.99 3.36 20.34
C ALA A 15 -2.65 4.65 21.11
N GLU A 16 -3.07 5.81 20.61
CA GLU A 16 -3.09 7.02 21.42
C GLU A 16 -4.03 8.03 20.77
N THR A 17 -5.30 8.02 21.16
CA THR A 17 -6.17 9.20 21.38
C THR A 17 -7.54 8.65 21.78
N GLU A 18 -7.61 7.96 22.91
CA GLU A 18 -8.85 7.90 23.68
C GLU A 18 -8.85 9.11 24.62
N GLU A 19 -9.07 10.31 24.07
CA GLU A 19 -9.52 11.44 24.88
C GLU A 19 -11.06 11.52 24.83
N PRO A 20 -11.75 11.58 25.98
CA PRO A 20 -13.19 11.42 26.03
C PRO A 20 -13.88 12.75 25.73
N LYS A 21 -14.10 13.09 24.46
CA LYS A 21 -14.94 14.24 24.09
C LYS A 21 -15.92 13.94 22.96
N GLN A 22 -17.07 13.42 23.39
CA GLN A 22 -18.39 14.01 23.15
C GLN A 22 -18.69 14.50 21.73
N LYS A 23 -19.70 13.84 21.14
CA LYS A 23 -20.68 14.37 20.17
C LYS A 23 -20.17 14.73 18.77
N GLY A 24 -20.40 13.81 17.83
CA GLY A 24 -20.58 14.17 16.42
C GLY A 24 -20.17 13.09 15.43
N GLY A 25 -21.00 12.07 15.22
CA GLY A 25 -21.19 11.39 13.93
C GLY A 25 -19.97 10.80 13.17
N GLY A 26 -18.80 10.67 13.76
CA GLY A 26 -17.64 10.04 13.13
C GLY A 26 -17.50 8.61 13.58
N GLY A 27 -18.11 7.67 12.87
CA GLY A 27 -17.97 6.23 13.15
C GLY A 27 -16.48 5.88 13.23
N GLN A 28 -16.06 5.36 14.38
CA GLN A 28 -14.74 4.78 14.59
C GLN A 28 -14.50 3.79 13.44
N LYS A 29 -13.52 4.07 12.57
CA LYS A 29 -13.21 3.16 11.47
C LYS A 29 -12.88 1.81 12.09
N THR A 30 -13.63 0.78 11.73
CA THR A 30 -13.40 -0.56 12.29
C THR A 30 -11.99 -1.00 11.91
N PRO A 31 -11.31 -1.83 12.72
CA PRO A 31 -9.99 -2.34 12.38
C PRO A 31 -9.93 -2.96 10.97
N GLU A 32 -11.02 -3.58 10.53
CA GLU A 32 -11.20 -4.11 9.17
C GLU A 32 -11.19 -3.04 8.06
N GLN A 33 -11.71 -1.84 8.33
CA GLN A 33 -11.64 -0.71 7.39
C GLN A 33 -10.21 -0.16 7.31
N LEU A 34 -9.52 -0.06 8.44
CA LEU A 34 -8.12 0.35 8.49
C LEU A 34 -7.22 -0.64 7.74
N MET A 35 -7.41 -1.95 7.93
CA MET A 35 -6.65 -2.97 7.21
C MET A 35 -6.87 -2.91 5.70
N ARG A 36 -8.11 -2.64 5.24
CA ARG A 36 -8.41 -2.45 3.82
C ARG A 36 -7.76 -1.18 3.26
N GLU A 37 -7.85 -0.06 3.97
CA GLU A 37 -7.19 1.18 3.58
C GLU A 37 -5.66 1.03 3.54
N GLN A 38 -5.07 0.32 4.50
CA GLN A 38 -3.65 0.04 4.55
C GLN A 38 -3.21 -0.84 3.39
N SER A 39 -3.91 -1.95 3.15
CA SER A 39 -3.65 -2.85 2.01
C SER A 39 -3.68 -2.09 0.68
N ARG A 40 -4.65 -1.18 0.51
CA ARG A 40 -4.75 -0.32 -0.68
C ARG A 40 -3.55 0.62 -0.80
N LYS A 41 -3.18 1.30 0.30
CA LYS A 41 -2.02 2.22 0.33
C LYS A 41 -0.72 1.49 0.00
N ASP A 42 -0.53 0.28 0.52
CA ASP A 42 0.66 -0.53 0.28
C ASP A 42 0.77 -0.93 -1.19
N LEU A 43 -0.33 -1.34 -1.81
CA LEU A 43 -0.36 -1.65 -3.25
C LEU A 43 -0.10 -0.40 -4.11
N GLN A 44 -0.67 0.76 -3.75
CA GLN A 44 -0.42 2.02 -4.44
C GLN A 44 1.03 2.48 -4.34
N LEU A 45 1.66 2.30 -3.17
CA LEU A 45 3.06 2.61 -2.96
C LEU A 45 3.96 1.71 -3.82
N SER A 46 3.64 0.41 -3.86
CA SER A 46 4.35 -0.55 -4.70
C SER A 46 4.24 -0.21 -6.19
N ARG A 47 3.03 0.12 -6.67
CA ARG A 47 2.80 0.57 -8.05
C ARG A 47 3.66 1.78 -8.41
N THR A 48 3.71 2.77 -7.53
CA THR A 48 4.50 4.00 -7.73
C THR A 48 5.99 3.70 -7.84
N ARG A 49 6.51 2.80 -6.99
CA ARG A 49 7.91 2.35 -7.07
C ARG A 49 8.22 1.65 -8.38
N ILE A 50 7.38 0.70 -8.80
CA ILE A 50 7.57 -0.01 -10.07
C ILE A 50 7.53 0.97 -11.25
N ALA A 51 6.64 1.95 -11.23
CA ALA A 51 6.61 3.00 -12.26
C ALA A 51 7.93 3.81 -12.31
N ASN A 52 8.48 4.17 -11.15
CA ASN A 52 9.78 4.85 -11.07
C ASN A 52 10.95 3.95 -11.52
N ASP A 53 10.93 2.67 -11.14
CA ASP A 53 11.92 1.69 -11.57
C ASP A 53 11.85 1.51 -13.10
N LEU A 54 10.65 1.50 -13.68
CA LEU A 54 10.45 1.39 -15.13
C LEU A 54 10.97 2.62 -15.88
N ALA A 55 10.84 3.80 -15.27
CA ALA A 55 11.40 5.04 -15.82
C ALA A 55 12.94 5.05 -15.84
N SER A 56 13.59 4.40 -14.86
CA SER A 56 15.05 4.28 -14.80
C SER A 56 15.59 3.01 -15.47
N ALA A 57 14.73 2.02 -15.76
CA ALA A 57 15.10 0.75 -16.33
C ALA A 57 15.53 0.88 -17.79
N THR A 58 16.81 0.63 -18.04
CA THR A 58 17.42 0.61 -19.37
C THR A 58 17.37 -0.78 -20.03
N HIS A 59 17.27 -1.83 -19.22
CA HIS A 59 17.34 -3.21 -19.70
C HIS A 59 15.96 -3.73 -20.13
N PRO A 60 15.82 -4.28 -21.36
CA PRO A 60 14.52 -4.67 -21.91
C PRO A 60 13.84 -5.82 -21.14
N ASN A 61 14.63 -6.79 -20.68
CA ASN A 61 14.09 -7.90 -19.86
C ASN A 61 13.63 -7.42 -18.49
N HIS A 62 14.35 -6.45 -17.90
CA HIS A 62 13.98 -5.86 -16.61
C HIS A 62 12.69 -5.05 -16.73
N ARG A 63 12.54 -4.24 -17.80
CA ARG A 63 11.29 -3.52 -18.09
C ARG A 63 10.10 -4.46 -18.24
N LYS A 64 10.23 -5.55 -19.00
CA LYS A 64 9.15 -6.54 -19.13
C LYS A 64 8.70 -7.11 -17.78
N SER A 65 9.65 -7.43 -16.89
CA SER A 65 9.32 -7.90 -15.55
C SER A 65 8.61 -6.84 -14.71
N LEU A 66 9.05 -5.58 -14.80
CA LEU A 66 8.40 -4.45 -14.10
C LEU A 66 6.99 -4.19 -14.64
N GLU A 67 6.79 -4.24 -15.96
CA GLU A 67 5.47 -4.10 -16.60
C GLU A 67 4.50 -5.21 -16.15
N ALA A 68 4.95 -6.46 -16.12
CA ALA A 68 4.14 -7.57 -15.62
C ALA A 68 3.79 -7.42 -14.14
N ALA A 69 4.73 -6.99 -13.32
CA ALA A 69 4.49 -6.72 -11.90
C ALA A 69 3.52 -5.55 -11.69
N LEU A 70 3.63 -4.49 -12.50
CA LEU A 70 2.71 -3.35 -12.46
C LEU A 70 1.28 -3.77 -12.82
N ALA A 71 1.11 -4.55 -13.89
CA ALA A 71 -0.21 -5.08 -14.28
C ALA A 71 -0.84 -5.95 -13.19
N HIS A 72 -0.04 -6.75 -12.50
CA HIS A 72 -0.50 -7.56 -11.38
C HIS A 72 -0.94 -6.71 -10.17
N LEU A 73 -0.19 -5.66 -9.84
CA LEU A 73 -0.57 -4.71 -8.78
C LEU A 73 -1.84 -3.95 -9.13
N ASP A 74 -1.96 -3.48 -10.38
CA ASP A 74 -3.16 -2.76 -10.86
C ASP A 74 -4.40 -3.63 -10.76
N LYS A 75 -4.29 -4.93 -11.11
CA LYS A 75 -5.39 -5.88 -10.93
C LYS A 75 -5.79 -6.03 -9.46
N LYS A 76 -4.81 -6.18 -8.56
CA LYS A 76 -5.09 -6.28 -7.11
C LYS A 76 -5.76 -5.02 -6.56
N ILE A 77 -5.34 -3.84 -7.03
CA ILE A 77 -5.95 -2.56 -6.62
C ILE A 77 -7.40 -2.48 -7.14
N ALA A 78 -7.65 -2.93 -8.37
CA ALA A 78 -8.99 -2.97 -8.94
C ALA A 78 -9.91 -3.94 -8.19
N ASP A 79 -9.40 -5.12 -7.79
CA ASP A 79 -10.17 -6.10 -7.01
C ASP A 79 -10.48 -5.62 -5.58
N LEU A 80 -9.72 -4.64 -5.05
CA LEU A 80 -9.90 -4.06 -3.72
C LEU A 80 -10.82 -2.84 -3.68
N ASN A 81 -11.26 -2.35 -4.83
CA ASN A 81 -12.02 -1.10 -4.99
C ASN A 81 -13.47 -1.38 -5.38
#